data_AF-A0A9E0HCL2-F1
#
_entry.id   AF-A0A9E0HCL2-F1
#
_cell.length_a   1.000
_cell.length_b   1.000
_cell.length_c   1.000
_cell.angle_alpha   90.00
_cell.angle_beta   90.00
_cell.angle_gamma   90.00
#
_symmetry.space_group_name_H-M   'P 1'
#
loop_
_entity.id
_entity.type
_entity.pdbx_description
1 polymer ?
#
loop_
_entity_poly.entity_id
_entity_poly.type
_entity_poly.pdbx_seq_one_letter_code
_entity_poly.pdbx_strand_id
1 'polypeptide(L)'
;MRLTVCLALALAMACGGRPPPPKRGVGETAIADWQFRRFQEVLDIEVWVPDNKAVAYTGTYVRGAAEHRGKLGDDDLVNVFVTRYQRDDGVVRATVKFARRLAQEAGYAVQEERIGGVRVLRLEGNGELWALWSSKSSVVKVGGRGRTSVPGAVVSWYGDRYPSTVPAGALEGPLPAGPDPVAPTDPDAPYDPDSPTPDWDTYDPTKTKTPTRSED
;
A
#
# COMPACT_ATOMS: atom_id res chain seq x y z
N MET A 1 -52.47 43.19 -0.77
CA MET A 1 -51.64 42.62 0.33
C MET A 1 -51.37 41.15 0.02
N ARG A 2 -50.30 40.83 -0.70
CA ARG A 2 -49.81 39.46 -0.91
C ARG A 2 -48.28 39.51 -1.01
N LEU A 3 -47.64 38.81 -0.08
CA LEU A 3 -46.20 38.73 0.11
C LEU A 3 -45.52 38.12 -1.12
N THR A 4 -44.50 38.81 -1.65
CA THR A 4 -43.51 38.21 -2.54
C THR A 4 -42.42 37.59 -1.66
N VAL A 5 -42.33 36.26 -1.68
CA VAL A 5 -41.33 35.49 -0.94
C VAL A 5 -39.99 35.59 -1.68
N CYS A 6 -38.98 36.15 -1.03
CA CYS A 6 -37.59 36.12 -1.50
C CYS A 6 -37.05 34.69 -1.45
N LEU A 7 -36.75 34.11 -2.61
CA LEU A 7 -36.05 32.83 -2.73
C LEU A 7 -34.54 33.07 -2.47
N ALA A 8 -34.09 32.83 -1.24
CA ALA A 8 -32.68 32.83 -0.90
C ALA A 8 -32.04 31.52 -1.41
N LEU A 9 -31.26 31.62 -2.49
CA LEU A 9 -30.44 30.53 -3.02
C LEU A 9 -29.27 30.31 -2.05
N ALA A 10 -29.39 29.33 -1.16
CA ALA A 10 -28.31 28.92 -0.27
C ALA A 10 -27.24 28.18 -1.08
N LEU A 11 -26.16 28.89 -1.44
CA LEU A 11 -24.90 28.27 -1.86
C LEU A 11 -24.30 27.50 -0.68
N ALA A 12 -24.61 26.21 -0.59
CA ALA A 12 -23.81 25.29 0.20
C ALA A 12 -22.48 25.07 -0.52
N MET A 13 -21.52 25.97 -0.29
CA MET A 13 -20.11 25.63 -0.44
C MET A 13 -19.81 24.56 0.61
N ALA A 14 -19.94 23.30 0.20
CA ALA A 14 -19.42 22.18 0.96
C ALA A 14 -17.93 22.43 1.14
N CYS A 15 -17.53 22.78 2.36
CA CYS A 15 -16.17 22.59 2.86
C CYS A 15 -15.89 21.07 2.91
N GLY A 16 -15.83 20.45 1.74
CA GLY A 16 -15.61 19.02 1.54
C GLY A 16 -14.13 18.71 1.75
N GLY A 17 -13.72 18.72 3.02
CA GLY A 17 -12.43 18.15 3.40
C GLY A 17 -12.31 16.72 2.91
N ARG A 18 -11.10 16.29 2.56
CA ARG A 18 -10.83 14.90 2.19
C ARG A 18 -11.28 13.96 3.34
N PRO A 19 -11.90 12.82 3.04
CA PRO A 19 -12.24 11.84 4.06
C PRO A 19 -10.97 11.44 4.84
N PRO A 20 -11.03 11.31 6.16
CA PRO A 20 -9.85 10.97 6.94
C PRO A 20 -9.39 9.52 6.66
N PRO A 21 -8.09 9.22 6.84
CA PRO A 21 -7.59 7.85 6.92
C PRO A 21 -8.42 6.97 7.87
N PRO A 22 -8.74 5.70 7.51
CA PRO A 22 -9.44 4.77 8.40
C PRO A 22 -8.65 4.51 9.69
N LYS A 23 -9.28 4.29 10.85
CA LYS A 23 -8.53 4.10 12.11
C LYS A 23 -7.47 2.99 12.03
N ARG A 24 -7.78 1.87 11.37
CA ARG A 24 -6.88 0.70 11.20
C ARG A 24 -6.18 0.65 9.83
N GLY A 25 -5.89 1.80 9.23
CA GLY A 25 -5.18 1.87 7.95
C GLY A 25 -6.07 1.62 6.73
N VAL A 26 -6.79 0.50 6.75
CA VAL A 26 -7.58 0.00 5.63
C VAL A 26 -9.07 0.25 5.80
N GLY A 27 -9.80 0.35 4.68
CA GLY A 27 -11.24 0.55 4.66
C GLY A 27 -12.00 -0.74 4.90
N GLU A 28 -12.55 -0.94 6.09
CA GLU A 28 -13.33 -2.15 6.42
C GLU A 28 -14.79 -1.99 6.01
N THR A 29 -14.97 -1.75 4.71
CA THR A 29 -16.26 -1.45 4.10
C THR A 29 -16.23 -1.84 2.63
N ALA A 30 -17.38 -1.86 1.97
CA ALA A 30 -17.43 -2.05 0.53
C ALA A 30 -16.85 -0.83 -0.20
N ILE A 31 -16.10 -1.08 -1.26
CA ILE A 31 -15.50 -0.04 -2.11
C ILE A 31 -15.95 -0.32 -3.54
N ALA A 32 -16.93 0.45 -4.04
CA ALA A 32 -17.60 0.15 -5.31
C ALA A 32 -18.13 -1.30 -5.34
N ASP A 33 -17.69 -2.11 -6.30
CA ASP A 33 -18.04 -3.53 -6.45
C ASP A 33 -17.23 -4.49 -5.58
N TRP A 34 -16.29 -3.97 -4.77
CA TRP A 34 -15.40 -4.76 -3.91
C TRP A 34 -15.92 -4.87 -2.50
N GLN A 35 -16.18 -6.10 -2.07
CA GLN A 35 -16.65 -6.43 -0.73
C GLN A 35 -15.45 -6.73 0.18
N PHE A 36 -15.43 -6.08 1.34
CA PHE A 36 -14.41 -6.34 2.35
C PHE A 36 -14.53 -7.78 2.90
N ARG A 37 -13.38 -8.42 3.13
CA ARG A 37 -13.30 -9.81 3.60
C ARG A 37 -12.51 -9.97 4.88
N ARG A 38 -11.33 -9.36 4.93
CA ARG A 38 -10.36 -9.61 5.98
C ARG A 38 -9.55 -8.37 6.29
N PHE A 39 -9.35 -8.14 7.57
CA PHE A 39 -8.37 -7.21 8.11
C PHE A 39 -7.28 -8.00 8.83
N GLN A 40 -6.02 -7.56 8.71
CA GLN A 40 -4.95 -7.97 9.60
C GLN A 40 -3.99 -6.82 9.85
N GLU A 41 -3.41 -6.78 11.04
CA GLU A 41 -2.15 -6.07 11.29
C GLU A 41 -1.00 -7.00 10.88
N VAL A 42 -0.02 -6.48 10.15
CA VAL A 42 1.12 -7.26 9.64
C VAL A 42 2.43 -6.62 10.07
N LEU A 43 3.43 -7.48 10.31
CA LEU A 43 4.77 -7.06 10.72
C LEU A 43 5.68 -6.76 9.53
N ASP A 44 5.30 -7.20 8.34
CA ASP A 44 6.10 -7.04 7.14
C ASP A 44 6.05 -5.60 6.62
N ILE A 45 7.19 -4.89 6.72
CA ILE A 45 7.37 -3.50 6.30
C ILE A 45 8.33 -3.49 5.12
N GLU A 46 7.80 -3.37 3.91
CA GLU A 46 8.59 -3.40 2.67
C GLU A 46 9.42 -2.12 2.44
N VAL A 47 8.88 -0.98 2.84
CA VAL A 47 9.55 0.32 2.72
C VAL A 47 10.17 0.67 4.07
N TRP A 48 11.46 0.41 4.23
CA TRP A 48 12.17 0.74 5.46
C TRP A 48 12.52 2.23 5.53
N VAL A 49 12.16 2.89 6.63
CA VAL A 49 12.55 4.27 6.94
C VAL A 49 13.39 4.26 8.22
N PRO A 50 14.68 4.63 8.17
CA PRO A 50 15.56 4.63 9.34
C PRO A 50 14.98 5.42 10.52
N ASP A 51 15.12 4.88 11.73
CA ASP A 51 14.70 5.51 12.99
C ASP A 51 13.24 6.00 13.03
N ASN A 52 12.37 5.37 12.23
CA ASN A 52 10.96 5.73 12.11
C ASN A 52 10.09 4.47 12.23
N LYS A 53 9.56 4.24 13.44
CA LYS A 53 8.72 3.07 13.74
C LYS A 53 7.50 3.05 12.83
N ALA A 54 7.13 1.87 12.36
CA ALA A 54 5.96 1.70 11.52
C ALA A 54 5.06 0.55 11.98
N VAL A 55 3.77 0.65 11.63
CA VAL A 55 2.77 -0.42 11.78
C VAL A 55 2.10 -0.62 10.43
N ALA A 56 2.02 -1.85 9.94
CA ALA A 56 1.39 -2.16 8.67
C ALA A 56 0.04 -2.84 8.87
N TYR A 57 -0.91 -2.48 8.02
CA TYR A 57 -2.27 -3.02 7.99
C TYR A 57 -2.55 -3.59 6.61
N THR A 58 -3.26 -4.70 6.55
CA THR A 58 -3.72 -5.27 5.29
C THR A 58 -5.24 -5.48 5.29
N GLY A 59 -5.84 -5.20 4.14
CA GLY A 59 -7.25 -5.39 3.85
C GLY A 59 -7.40 -6.20 2.57
N THR A 60 -8.13 -7.30 2.63
CA THR A 60 -8.49 -8.09 1.44
C THR A 60 -9.93 -7.79 1.04
N TYR A 61 -10.14 -7.59 -0.25
CA TYR A 61 -11.45 -7.40 -0.85
C TYR A 61 -11.68 -8.39 -1.97
N VAL A 62 -12.94 -8.78 -2.13
CA VAL A 62 -13.40 -9.69 -3.17
C VAL A 62 -14.47 -9.00 -4.01
N ARG A 63 -14.43 -9.19 -5.33
CA ARG A 63 -15.48 -8.66 -6.21
C ARG A 63 -16.82 -9.33 -5.91
N GLY A 64 -17.89 -8.57 -5.71
CA GLY A 64 -19.22 -9.11 -5.40
C GLY A 64 -19.73 -10.08 -6.47
N ALA A 65 -19.42 -9.86 -7.75
CA ALA A 65 -19.76 -10.78 -8.83
C ALA A 65 -19.13 -12.18 -8.68
N ALA A 66 -17.97 -12.29 -8.02
CA ALA A 66 -17.32 -13.57 -7.77
C ALA A 66 -18.04 -14.40 -6.72
N GLU A 67 -18.65 -13.74 -5.72
CA GLU A 67 -19.52 -14.39 -4.75
C GLU A 67 -20.73 -15.03 -5.43
N HIS A 68 -21.37 -14.30 -6.34
CA HIS A 68 -22.52 -14.80 -7.10
C HIS A 68 -22.16 -15.99 -8.00
N ARG A 69 -20.94 -15.99 -8.58
CA ARG A 69 -20.44 -17.13 -9.37
C ARG A 69 -20.02 -18.33 -8.51
N GLY A 70 -19.88 -18.16 -7.19
CA GLY A 70 -19.36 -19.20 -6.29
C GLY A 70 -17.91 -19.59 -6.55
N LYS A 71 -17.15 -18.77 -7.30
CA LYS A 71 -15.73 -19.03 -7.64
C LYS A 71 -14.95 -17.73 -7.65
N LEU A 72 -13.77 -17.76 -7.02
CA LEU A 72 -12.78 -16.69 -7.05
C LEU A 72 -11.73 -16.98 -8.12
N GLY A 73 -11.52 -16.04 -9.04
CA GLY A 73 -10.30 -15.94 -9.84
C GLY A 73 -9.35 -14.88 -9.27
N ASP A 74 -8.12 -14.84 -9.78
CA ASP A 74 -7.09 -13.89 -9.30
C ASP A 74 -7.56 -12.42 -9.43
N ASP A 75 -8.22 -12.08 -10.54
CA ASP A 75 -8.77 -10.74 -10.76
C ASP A 75 -9.97 -10.39 -9.87
N ASP A 76 -10.55 -11.36 -9.16
CA ASP A 76 -11.63 -11.13 -8.20
C ASP A 76 -11.14 -10.83 -6.78
N LEU A 77 -9.82 -10.87 -6.53
CA LEU A 77 -9.22 -10.59 -5.22
C LEU A 77 -8.23 -9.43 -5.31
N VAL A 78 -8.38 -8.45 -4.44
CA VAL A 78 -7.41 -7.35 -4.30
C VAL A 78 -7.03 -7.20 -2.84
N ASN A 79 -5.73 -7.03 -2.61
CA ASN A 79 -5.16 -6.72 -1.31
C ASN A 79 -4.74 -5.26 -1.27
N VAL A 80 -4.92 -4.64 -0.12
CA VAL A 80 -4.43 -3.31 0.17
C VAL A 80 -3.58 -3.36 1.41
N PHE A 81 -2.35 -2.86 1.32
CA PHE A 81 -1.47 -2.66 2.45
C PHE A 81 -1.33 -1.17 2.72
N VAL A 82 -1.43 -0.78 3.98
CA VAL A 82 -1.14 0.57 4.45
C VAL A 82 -0.13 0.47 5.57
N THR A 83 1.09 0.90 5.30
CA THR A 83 2.14 1.06 6.31
C THR A 83 2.10 2.47 6.85
N ARG A 84 2.00 2.63 8.17
CA ARG A 84 2.01 3.92 8.85
C ARG A 84 3.27 4.09 9.66
N TYR A 85 3.95 5.19 9.41
CA TYR A 85 5.13 5.61 10.13
C TYR A 85 4.75 6.59 11.24
N GLN A 86 5.56 6.62 12.29
CA GLN A 86 5.39 7.57 13.38
C GLN A 86 5.56 9.02 12.90
N ARG A 87 6.43 9.23 11.92
CA ARG A 87 6.76 10.53 11.33
C ARG A 87 6.73 10.48 9.80
N ASP A 88 6.60 11.63 9.14
CA ASP A 88 6.58 11.73 7.67
C ASP A 88 7.96 11.88 7.03
N ASP A 89 8.99 12.25 7.81
CA ASP A 89 10.35 12.39 7.34
C ASP A 89 10.86 11.10 6.68
N GLY A 90 11.44 11.26 5.49
CA GLY A 90 12.05 10.16 4.74
C GLY A 90 11.09 9.20 4.03
N VAL A 91 9.78 9.22 4.30
CA VAL A 91 8.83 8.23 3.73
C VAL A 91 8.78 8.30 2.20
N VAL A 92 8.70 9.50 1.62
CA VAL A 92 8.68 9.67 0.15
C VAL A 92 10.00 9.23 -0.46
N ARG A 93 11.13 9.62 0.14
CA ARG A 93 12.48 9.24 -0.30
C ARG A 93 12.65 7.72 -0.28
N ALA A 94 12.29 7.07 0.81
CA ALA A 94 12.38 5.62 0.97
C ALA A 94 11.50 4.89 -0.05
N THR A 95 10.27 5.37 -0.27
CA THR A 95 9.35 4.81 -1.28
C THR A 95 9.95 4.87 -2.69
N VAL A 96 10.55 6.02 -3.06
CA VAL A 96 11.20 6.19 -4.36
C VAL A 96 12.44 5.31 -4.49
N LYS A 97 13.27 5.22 -3.43
CA LYS A 97 14.46 4.33 -3.42
C LYS A 97 14.05 2.87 -3.57
N PHE A 98 13.02 2.43 -2.86
CA PHE A 98 12.47 1.08 -2.98
C PHE A 98 12.02 0.77 -4.41
N ALA A 99 11.20 1.65 -5.01
CA ALA A 99 10.74 1.45 -6.38
C ALA A 99 11.88 1.44 -7.41
N ARG A 100 12.89 2.31 -7.26
CA ARG A 100 14.08 2.30 -8.12
C ARG A 100 14.92 1.03 -7.95
N ARG A 101 15.04 0.53 -6.72
CA ARG A 101 15.72 -0.74 -6.44
C ARG A 101 15.00 -1.90 -7.14
N LEU A 102 13.66 -1.97 -7.02
CA LEU A 102 12.87 -2.97 -7.74
C LEU A 102 13.03 -2.88 -9.26
N ALA A 103 13.14 -1.68 -9.81
CA ALA A 103 13.38 -1.47 -11.24
C ALA A 103 14.79 -1.93 -11.70
N GLN A 104 15.75 -2.01 -10.78
CA GLN A 104 17.13 -2.46 -11.04
C GLN A 104 17.30 -3.96 -10.80
N GLU A 105 16.52 -4.54 -9.88
CA GLU A 105 16.49 -5.98 -9.63
C GLU A 105 15.81 -6.72 -10.80
N ALA A 106 16.37 -7.86 -11.21
CA ALA A 106 15.74 -8.70 -12.22
C ALA A 106 14.41 -9.24 -11.68
N GLY A 107 13.29 -8.83 -12.27
CA GLY A 107 11.98 -9.40 -11.96
C GLY A 107 10.81 -8.43 -11.89
N TYR A 108 11.05 -7.10 -11.85
CA TYR A 108 9.99 -6.10 -11.85
C TYR A 108 10.18 -5.03 -12.94
N ALA A 109 9.10 -4.76 -13.67
CA ALA A 109 8.90 -3.53 -14.42
C ALA A 109 8.23 -2.50 -13.49
N VAL A 110 8.82 -1.31 -13.42
CA VAL A 110 8.32 -0.21 -12.57
C VAL A 110 8.03 1.00 -13.45
N GLN A 111 6.82 1.55 -13.35
CA GLN A 111 6.36 2.69 -14.14
C GLN A 111 5.64 3.71 -13.26
N GLU A 112 5.72 4.98 -13.63
CA GLU A 112 4.89 6.03 -13.04
C GLU A 112 3.59 6.13 -13.84
N GLU A 113 2.44 6.04 -13.16
CA GLU A 113 1.11 6.10 -13.81
C GLU A 113 0.14 6.94 -12.98
N ARG A 114 -0.98 7.35 -13.59
CA ARG A 114 -2.13 7.90 -12.87
C ARG A 114 -3.31 6.92 -12.94
N ILE A 115 -3.61 6.26 -11.82
CA ILE A 115 -4.72 5.29 -11.69
C ILE A 115 -5.77 5.89 -10.74
N GLY A 116 -7.03 5.96 -11.16
CA GLY A 116 -8.10 6.53 -10.33
C GLY A 116 -7.82 7.96 -9.85
N GLY A 117 -7.11 8.76 -10.66
CA GLY A 117 -6.69 10.13 -10.31
C GLY A 117 -5.43 10.23 -9.44
N VAL A 118 -4.94 9.12 -8.90
CA VAL A 118 -3.77 9.05 -8.00
C VAL A 118 -2.50 8.81 -8.80
N ARG A 119 -1.44 9.59 -8.55
CA ARG A 119 -0.11 9.27 -9.10
C ARG A 119 0.49 8.11 -8.30
N VAL A 120 0.82 7.03 -8.98
CA VAL A 120 1.31 5.79 -8.38
C VAL A 120 2.57 5.31 -9.10
N LEU A 121 3.32 4.46 -8.41
CA LEU A 121 4.37 3.62 -8.96
C LEU A 121 3.74 2.25 -9.21
N ARG A 122 3.49 1.92 -10.48
CA ARG A 122 2.98 0.63 -10.91
C ARG A 122 4.14 -0.36 -10.94
N LEU A 123 4.02 -1.45 -10.18
CA LEU A 123 5.02 -2.52 -10.05
C LEU A 123 4.41 -3.78 -10.67
N GLU A 124 5.03 -4.30 -11.71
CA GLU A 124 4.61 -5.53 -12.39
C GLU A 124 5.77 -6.50 -12.48
N GLY A 125 5.59 -7.71 -11.97
CA GLY A 125 6.70 -8.66 -11.89
C GLY A 125 6.37 -9.86 -11.04
N ASN A 126 7.07 -10.98 -11.27
CA ASN A 126 6.90 -12.22 -10.50
C ASN A 126 5.45 -12.73 -10.40
N GLY A 127 4.62 -12.47 -11.43
CA GLY A 127 3.21 -12.83 -11.44
C GLY A 127 2.34 -11.94 -10.54
N GLU A 128 2.83 -10.77 -10.13
CA GLU A 128 2.12 -9.81 -9.30
C GLU A 128 1.99 -8.46 -9.99
N LEU A 129 0.93 -7.75 -9.61
CA LEU A 129 0.68 -6.40 -10.09
C LEU A 129 0.21 -5.51 -8.94
N TRP A 130 0.93 -4.41 -8.71
CA TRP A 130 0.73 -3.49 -7.60
C TRP A 130 0.74 -2.03 -8.06
N ALA A 131 -0.06 -1.19 -7.40
CA ALA A 131 0.10 0.25 -7.37
C ALA A 131 0.60 0.67 -5.99
N LEU A 132 1.75 1.35 -5.93
CA LEU A 132 2.40 1.80 -4.70
C LEU A 132 2.49 3.33 -4.68
N TRP A 133 2.19 3.98 -3.56
CA TRP A 133 2.48 5.40 -3.38
C TRP A 133 2.71 5.78 -1.93
N SER A 134 3.51 6.83 -1.71
CA SER A 134 3.64 7.48 -0.41
C SER A 134 2.54 8.52 -0.20
N SER A 135 2.15 8.75 1.05
CA SER A 135 1.19 9.77 1.49
C SER A 135 1.54 10.24 2.90
N LYS A 136 2.25 11.37 3.04
CA LYS A 136 2.77 11.86 4.34
C LYS A 136 3.51 10.73 5.09
N SER A 137 3.10 10.42 6.32
CA SER A 137 3.62 9.34 7.16
C SER A 137 3.05 7.96 6.82
N SER A 138 2.68 7.71 5.57
CA SER A 138 2.13 6.42 5.16
C SER A 138 2.61 6.01 3.77
N VAL A 139 2.62 4.69 3.53
CA VAL A 139 2.79 4.08 2.22
C VAL A 139 1.59 3.19 1.97
N VAL A 140 0.99 3.30 0.78
CA VAL A 140 -0.17 2.51 0.38
C VAL A 140 0.22 1.65 -0.82
N LYS A 141 -0.12 0.37 -0.76
CA LYS A 141 0.08 -0.61 -1.84
C LYS A 141 -1.25 -1.30 -2.14
N VAL A 142 -1.72 -1.24 -3.38
CA VAL A 142 -2.99 -1.86 -3.83
C VAL A 142 -2.72 -2.80 -4.98
N GLY A 143 -3.20 -4.04 -4.91
CA GLY A 143 -2.95 -5.01 -5.98
C GLY A 143 -3.00 -6.45 -5.50
N GLY A 144 -2.23 -7.32 -6.15
CA GLY A 144 -2.18 -8.73 -5.80
C GLY A 144 -1.49 -9.60 -6.85
N ARG A 145 -1.29 -10.85 -6.48
CA ARG A 145 -0.82 -11.92 -7.36
C ARG A 145 -1.88 -12.31 -8.39
N GLY A 146 -1.44 -12.70 -9.59
CA GLY A 146 -2.25 -13.23 -10.68
C GLY A 146 -3.17 -12.20 -11.34
N ARG A 147 -3.12 -10.95 -10.90
CA ARG A 147 -3.98 -9.89 -11.41
C ARG A 147 -3.49 -9.37 -12.76
N THR A 148 -4.42 -9.13 -13.66
CA THR A 148 -4.16 -8.49 -14.96
C THR A 148 -4.23 -6.96 -14.86
N SER A 149 -4.91 -6.44 -13.84
CA SER A 149 -5.10 -5.00 -13.62
C SER A 149 -5.23 -4.60 -12.15
N VAL A 150 -4.81 -3.38 -11.82
CA VAL A 150 -5.08 -2.77 -10.50
C VAL A 150 -6.46 -2.09 -10.50
N PRO A 151 -7.36 -2.38 -9.54
CA PRO A 151 -8.69 -1.78 -9.51
C PRO A 151 -8.67 -0.27 -9.28
N GLY A 152 -8.97 0.51 -10.32
CA GLY A 152 -8.95 1.97 -10.26
C GLY A 152 -9.89 2.57 -9.20
N ALA A 153 -11.05 1.95 -8.95
CA ALA A 153 -11.98 2.38 -7.90
C ALA A 153 -11.40 2.23 -6.49
N VAL A 154 -10.65 1.15 -6.23
CA VAL A 154 -9.97 0.93 -4.95
C VAL A 154 -8.84 1.94 -4.78
N VAL A 155 -8.02 2.13 -5.83
CA VAL A 155 -6.95 3.14 -5.81
C VAL A 155 -7.51 4.54 -5.56
N SER A 156 -8.60 4.93 -6.24
CA SER A 156 -9.25 6.23 -6.03
C SER A 156 -9.75 6.40 -4.60
N TRP A 157 -10.45 5.41 -4.05
CA TRP A 157 -11.00 5.47 -2.69
C TRP A 157 -9.91 5.66 -1.63
N TYR A 158 -8.78 4.96 -1.81
CA TYR A 158 -7.62 5.11 -0.94
C TYR A 158 -6.88 6.42 -1.19
N GLY A 159 -6.77 6.87 -2.45
CA GLY A 159 -6.14 8.15 -2.81
C GLY A 159 -6.83 9.37 -2.23
N ASP A 160 -8.15 9.34 -2.08
CA ASP A 160 -8.91 10.41 -1.41
C ASP A 160 -8.53 10.56 0.06
N ARG A 161 -8.18 9.43 0.72
CA ARG A 161 -7.82 9.37 2.14
C ARG A 161 -6.31 9.45 2.39
N TYR A 162 -5.54 8.97 1.44
CA TYR A 162 -4.07 8.91 1.42
C TYR A 162 -3.56 9.55 0.11
N PRO A 163 -3.56 10.89 0.02
CA PRO A 163 -3.17 11.57 -1.20
C PRO A 163 -1.71 11.32 -1.53
N SER A 164 -1.44 10.96 -2.79
CA SER A 164 -0.09 10.69 -3.24
C SER A 164 0.84 11.90 -3.08
N THR A 165 1.99 11.66 -2.48
CA THR A 165 3.13 12.58 -2.38
C THR A 165 4.28 12.15 -3.27
N VAL A 166 4.09 11.15 -4.15
CA VAL A 166 5.08 10.75 -5.14
C VAL A 166 5.30 11.92 -6.12
N PRO A 167 6.52 12.41 -6.30
CA PRO A 167 6.79 13.49 -7.24
C PRO A 167 6.65 13.00 -8.69
N ALA A 168 6.42 13.92 -9.63
CA ALA A 168 6.51 13.57 -11.04
C ALA A 168 7.96 13.28 -11.43
N GLY A 169 8.18 12.27 -12.28
CA GLY A 169 9.53 11.83 -12.64
C GLY A 169 10.23 11.12 -11.49
N ALA A 170 9.49 10.48 -10.58
CA ALA A 170 10.04 9.86 -9.39
C ALA A 170 11.08 8.77 -9.68
N LEU A 171 11.05 8.15 -10.87
CA LEU A 171 11.98 7.09 -11.23
C LEU A 171 13.32 7.60 -11.77
N GLU A 172 13.34 8.80 -12.36
CA GLU A 172 14.51 9.33 -13.09
C GLU A 172 15.07 10.63 -12.47
N GLY A 173 14.26 11.38 -11.73
CA GLY A 173 14.63 12.67 -11.16
C GLY A 173 15.59 12.60 -9.97
N PRO A 174 15.90 13.73 -9.31
CA PRO A 174 16.62 13.72 -8.05
C PRO A 174 15.83 12.97 -6.98
N LEU A 175 16.52 12.30 -6.06
CA LEU A 175 15.85 11.68 -4.92
C LEU A 175 15.19 12.75 -4.05
N PRO A 176 13.97 12.51 -3.54
CA PRO A 176 13.33 13.41 -2.58
C PRO A 176 14.20 13.65 -1.35
N ALA A 177 14.04 14.79 -0.69
CA ALA A 177 14.75 15.10 0.55
C ALA A 177 14.45 14.07 1.65
N GLY A 178 15.43 13.84 2.52
CA GLY A 178 15.32 12.91 3.64
C GLY A 178 16.67 12.27 3.97
N PRO A 179 16.79 11.66 5.16
CA PRO A 179 18.01 10.98 5.54
C PRO A 179 18.28 9.81 4.59
N ASP A 180 19.55 9.56 4.31
CA ASP A 180 19.93 8.27 3.76
C ASP A 180 19.95 7.22 4.87
N PRO A 181 19.67 5.95 4.54
CA PRO A 181 19.95 4.86 5.45
C PRO A 181 21.41 4.94 5.89
N VAL A 182 21.61 4.97 7.20
CA VAL A 182 22.94 4.72 7.76
C VAL A 182 23.30 3.30 7.33
N ALA A 183 24.41 3.14 6.62
CA ALA A 183 24.90 1.82 6.29
C ALA A 183 25.07 1.03 7.60
N PRO A 184 24.71 -0.27 7.65
CA PRO A 184 25.01 -1.10 8.81
C PRO A 184 26.48 -0.91 9.19
N THR A 185 26.73 -0.51 10.42
CA THR A 185 28.06 -0.06 10.87
C THR A 185 29.09 -1.18 10.80
N ASP A 186 28.64 -2.43 10.76
CA ASP A 186 29.45 -3.62 10.53
C ASP A 186 28.51 -4.81 10.18
N PRO A 187 28.54 -5.37 8.96
CA PRO A 187 27.77 -6.58 8.63
C PRO A 187 28.25 -7.81 9.41
N ASP A 188 29.44 -7.75 10.02
CA ASP A 188 30.03 -8.78 10.86
C ASP A 188 29.89 -8.47 12.38
N ALA A 189 29.13 -7.43 12.74
CA ALA A 189 28.86 -7.12 14.15
C ALA A 189 28.22 -8.33 14.85
N PRO A 190 28.60 -8.60 16.12
CA PRO A 190 27.92 -9.61 16.93
C PRO A 190 26.41 -9.33 16.97
N TYR A 191 25.61 -10.39 16.86
CA TYR A 191 24.16 -10.33 17.01
C TYR A 191 23.80 -9.63 18.33
N ASP A 192 22.90 -8.64 18.27
CA ASP A 192 22.44 -7.90 19.45
C ASP A 192 21.72 -8.87 20.42
N PRO A 193 22.22 -9.07 21.65
CA PRO A 193 21.63 -10.01 22.60
C PRO A 193 20.23 -9.61 23.07
N ASP A 194 19.83 -8.34 22.91
CA ASP A 194 18.48 -7.85 23.23
C ASP A 194 17.51 -7.98 22.04
N SER A 195 18.01 -8.33 20.85
CA SER A 195 17.15 -8.63 19.71
C SER A 195 16.37 -9.91 19.98
N PRO A 196 15.05 -9.94 19.71
CA PRO A 196 14.23 -11.13 19.95
C PRO A 196 14.85 -12.32 19.22
N THR A 197 15.24 -13.34 19.96
CA THR A 197 15.78 -14.56 19.37
C THR A 197 14.66 -15.25 18.60
N PRO A 198 14.87 -15.62 17.33
CA PRO A 198 13.92 -16.49 16.65
C PRO A 198 13.73 -17.76 17.47
N ASP A 199 12.51 -18.29 17.48
CA ASP A 199 12.08 -19.42 18.31
C ASP A 199 12.57 -20.77 17.77
N TRP A 200 13.80 -20.82 17.23
CA TRP A 200 14.44 -22.00 16.62
C TRP A 200 14.37 -23.23 17.53
N ASP A 201 14.51 -23.04 18.84
CA ASP A 201 14.46 -24.12 19.83
C ASP A 201 13.07 -24.77 19.93
N THR A 202 12.03 -24.07 19.49
CA THR A 202 10.65 -24.56 19.40
C THR A 202 10.20 -24.84 17.97
N TYR A 203 11.03 -24.48 16.98
CA TYR A 203 10.75 -24.69 15.57
C TYR A 203 10.79 -26.19 15.26
N ASP A 204 9.63 -26.75 14.91
CA ASP A 204 9.50 -28.13 14.47
C ASP A 204 9.51 -28.15 12.92
N PRO A 205 10.65 -28.51 12.30
CA PRO A 205 10.77 -28.54 10.83
C PRO A 205 9.84 -29.59 10.20
N THR A 206 9.32 -30.54 10.96
CA THR A 206 8.40 -31.57 10.45
C THR A 206 6.95 -31.07 10.36
N LYS A 207 6.62 -30.00 11.11
CA LYS A 207 5.30 -29.35 11.09
C LYS A 207 5.18 -28.25 10.04
N THR A 208 6.29 -27.86 9.44
CA THR A 208 6.33 -26.77 8.46
C THR A 208 6.71 -27.34 7.09
N LYS A 209 5.75 -27.42 6.16
CA LYS A 209 6.04 -27.81 4.78
C LYS A 209 6.44 -26.57 4.00
N THR A 210 7.70 -26.45 3.61
CA THR A 210 8.10 -25.51 2.56
C THR A 210 7.44 -25.96 1.26
N PRO A 211 6.60 -25.12 0.61
CA PRO A 211 6.03 -25.51 -0.67
C PRO A 211 7.17 -25.63 -1.69
N THR A 212 7.40 -26.85 -2.16
CA THR A 212 8.29 -27.12 -3.28
C THR A 212 7.64 -26.54 -4.53
N ARG A 213 8.38 -25.67 -5.23
CA ARG A 213 8.02 -25.21 -6.57
C ARG A 213 7.94 -26.45 -7.48
N SER A 214 6.74 -26.83 -7.90
CA SER A 214 6.59 -27.76 -9.01
C SER A 214 7.03 -27.02 -10.28
N GLU A 215 8.08 -27.52 -10.91
CA GLU A 215 8.31 -27.19 -12.32
C GLU A 215 7.34 -28.06 -13.12
N ASP A 216 6.24 -27.44 -13.56
CA ASP A 216 5.45 -27.77 -14.76
C ASP A 216 4.34 -26.71 -14.95
#